data_AF-A0A937LB55-F1
#
_entry.id   AF-A0A937LB55-F1
#
_cell.length_a   1.000
_cell.length_b   1.000
_cell.length_c   1.000
_cell.angle_alpha   90.00
_cell.angle_beta   90.00
_cell.angle_gamma   90.00
#
_symmetry.space_group_name_H-M   'P 1'
#
loop_
_entity.id
_entity.type
_entity.pdbx_description
1 polymer ?
#
loop_
_entity_poly.entity_id
_entity_poly.type
_entity_poly.pdbx_seq_one_letter_code
_entity_poly.pdbx_strand_id
1 'polypeptide(L)'
;MAFYRPDSAMASQLERVLDQLDSEERPGLRNSLSITWVRYGDDAPEAGQGFGVGWNEQRCVYPASVVKLVYAVAVERWMQRDLIPDSDELQRALRDMIGDSSNDATG
;
A
#
# COMPACT_ATOMS: atom_id res chain seq x y z
N MET A 1 -13.28 12.86 -7.22
CA MET A 1 -13.36 12.58 -5.77
C MET A 1 -11.95 12.62 -5.21
N ALA A 2 -11.75 13.24 -4.05
CA ALA A 2 -10.44 13.25 -3.39
C ALA A 2 -10.13 11.86 -2.79
N PHE A 3 -8.87 11.43 -2.84
CA PHE A 3 -8.44 10.13 -2.33
C PHE A 3 -8.57 10.04 -0.79
N TYR A 4 -8.38 11.16 -0.09
CA TYR A 4 -8.57 11.31 1.35
C TYR A 4 -9.01 12.74 1.70
N ARG A 5 -9.46 12.96 2.94
CA ARG A 5 -9.75 14.26 3.56
C ARG A 5 -8.49 14.79 4.25
N PRO A 6 -7.97 15.98 3.89
CA PRO A 6 -6.76 16.51 4.53
C PRO A 6 -6.92 16.68 6.04
N ASP A 7 -5.88 16.32 6.80
CA ASP A 7 -5.81 16.45 8.26
C ASP A 7 -4.56 17.23 8.67
N SER A 8 -4.75 18.39 9.29
CA SER A 8 -3.66 19.29 9.67
C SER A 8 -2.77 18.72 10.77
N ALA A 9 -3.31 17.92 11.68
CA ALA A 9 -2.52 17.30 12.74
C ALA A 9 -1.61 16.20 12.16
N MET A 10 -2.11 15.41 11.21
CA MET A 10 -1.29 14.46 10.45
C MET A 10 -0.20 15.17 9.64
N ALA A 11 -0.51 16.32 9.04
CA ALA A 11 0.49 17.11 8.31
C ALA A 11 1.63 17.59 9.20
N SER A 12 1.32 18.21 10.33
CA SER A 12 2.35 18.65 11.29
C SER A 12 3.15 17.48 11.88
N GLN A 13 2.55 16.28 12.00
CA GLN A 13 3.27 15.08 12.41
C GLN A 13 4.22 14.58 11.31
N LEU A 14 3.76 14.54 10.05
CA LEU A 14 4.59 14.09 8.92
C LEU A 14 5.79 15.01 8.72
N GLU A 15 5.60 16.33 8.76
CA GLU A 15 6.69 17.30 8.66
C GLU A 15 7.75 17.09 9.76
N ARG A 16 7.32 16.93 11.02
CA ARG A 16 8.25 16.65 12.12
C ARG A 16 9.07 15.37 11.92
N VAL A 17 8.45 14.31 11.42
CA VAL A 17 9.15 13.04 11.14
C VAL A 17 10.14 13.22 9.99
N LEU A 18 9.75 13.94 8.93
CA LEU A 18 10.63 14.23 7.81
C LEU A 18 11.82 15.09 8.24
N ASP A 19 11.61 16.13 9.04
CA ASP A 19 12.67 16.97 9.58
C ASP A 19 13.65 16.17 10.46
N GLN A 20 13.12 15.28 11.31
CA GLN A 20 13.94 14.38 12.10
C GLN A 20 14.81 13.49 11.20
N LEU A 21 14.22 12.82 10.21
CA LEU A 21 14.94 11.95 9.29
C LEU A 21 15.96 12.69 8.41
N ASP A 22 15.71 13.95 8.04
CA ASP A 22 16.63 14.80 7.27
C ASP A 22 17.82 15.23 8.13
N SER A 23 17.60 15.46 9.44
CA SER A 23 18.63 15.86 10.41
C SER A 23 19.51 14.70 10.91
N GLU A 24 18.99 13.48 10.92
CA GLU A 24 19.67 12.25 11.32
C GLU A 24 20.52 11.67 10.16
N GLU A 25 21.57 12.39 9.77
CA GLU A 25 22.62 11.95 8.81
C GLU A 25 22.18 11.72 7.35
N ARG A 26 20.96 12.10 6.97
CA ARG A 26 20.44 11.94 5.59
C ARG A 26 20.03 13.29 4.96
N PRO A 27 20.98 14.22 4.77
CA PRO A 27 20.65 15.54 4.26
C PRO A 27 20.01 15.46 2.86
N GLY A 28 18.85 16.09 2.72
CA GLY A 28 18.09 16.11 1.47
C GLY A 28 17.19 14.89 1.24
N LEU A 29 17.07 13.99 2.22
CA LEU A 29 16.23 12.79 2.13
C LEU A 29 14.78 13.14 1.76
N ARG A 30 14.24 14.23 2.31
CA ARG A 30 12.87 14.67 2.01
C ARG A 30 12.61 14.90 0.51
N ASN A 31 13.64 15.26 -0.26
CA ASN A 31 13.53 15.46 -1.71
C ASN A 31 13.49 14.13 -2.49
N SER A 32 13.90 13.04 -1.83
CA SER A 32 13.93 11.68 -2.37
C SER A 32 12.70 10.85 -1.98
N LEU A 33 11.91 11.30 -1.00
CA LEU A 33 10.72 10.60 -0.52
C LEU A 33 9.45 11.04 -1.25
N SER A 34 8.53 10.10 -1.41
CA SER A 34 7.12 10.30 -1.74
C SER A 34 6.30 9.49 -0.74
N ILE A 35 5.37 10.14 -0.04
CA ILE A 35 4.58 9.54 1.03
C ILE A 35 3.13 9.94 0.84
N THR A 36 2.23 8.97 0.94
CA THR A 36 0.80 9.20 1.13
C THR A 36 0.40 8.44 2.38
N TRP A 37 -0.01 9.16 3.43
CA TRP A 37 -0.45 8.57 4.68
C TRP A 37 -1.96 8.80 4.83
N VAL A 38 -2.72 7.71 4.84
CA VAL A 38 -4.17 7.73 5.06
C VAL A 38 -4.50 6.91 6.30
N ARG A 39 -5.34 7.47 7.16
CA ARG A 39 -5.91 6.84 8.35
C ARG A 39 -7.41 6.69 8.16
N TYR A 40 -7.89 5.47 8.33
CA TYR A 40 -9.31 5.15 8.40
C TYR A 40 -9.71 4.97 9.87
N GLY A 41 -10.90 5.42 10.23
CA GLY A 41 -11.47 5.25 11.57
C GLY A 41 -12.53 4.14 11.64
N ASP A 42 -12.85 3.53 10.50
CA ASP A 42 -13.84 2.49 10.33
C ASP A 42 -13.14 1.20 9.88
N ASP A 43 -13.68 0.05 10.27
CA ASP A 43 -13.19 -1.28 9.88
C ASP A 43 -13.54 -1.60 8.42
N ALA A 44 -14.58 -0.95 7.87
CA ALA A 44 -15.00 -1.10 6.48
C ALA A 44 -15.13 0.27 5.77
N PRO A 45 -14.01 0.99 5.56
CA PRO A 45 -14.06 2.33 5.01
C PRO A 45 -14.44 2.33 3.53
N GLU A 46 -15.21 3.34 3.12
CA GLU A 46 -15.40 3.63 1.69
C GLU A 46 -14.26 4.52 1.15
N ALA A 47 -14.07 4.48 -0.17
CA ALA A 47 -13.11 5.35 -0.84
C ALA A 47 -13.36 6.83 -0.52
N GLY A 48 -12.31 7.55 -0.13
CA GLY A 48 -12.39 8.98 0.23
C GLY A 48 -12.84 9.27 1.67
N GLN A 49 -13.21 8.26 2.46
CA GLN A 49 -13.53 8.45 3.88
C GLN A 49 -12.29 8.58 4.78
N GLY A 50 -11.10 8.25 4.29
CA GLY A 50 -9.86 8.37 5.06
C GLY A 50 -9.52 9.83 5.37
N PHE A 51 -8.88 10.07 6.50
CA PHE A 51 -8.14 11.32 6.77
C PHE A 51 -6.68 11.13 6.38
N GLY A 52 -6.03 12.12 5.80
CA GLY A 52 -4.69 11.90 5.29
C GLY A 52 -3.87 13.14 5.01
N VAL A 53 -2.64 12.88 4.61
CA VAL A 53 -1.66 13.85 4.17
C VAL A 53 -0.73 13.21 3.13
N GLY A 54 -0.18 14.03 2.24
CA GLY A 54 0.84 13.64 1.28
C GLY A 54 2.12 14.46 1.42
N TRP A 55 3.23 13.88 0.98
CA TRP A 55 4.49 14.54 0.75
C TRP A 55 5.03 14.07 -0.60
N ASN A 56 5.19 14.97 -1.57
CA ASN A 56 5.55 14.63 -2.94
C ASN A 56 4.65 13.53 -3.56
N GLU A 57 3.36 13.45 -3.17
CA GLU A 57 2.49 12.31 -3.53
C GLU A 57 2.20 12.17 -5.03
N GLN A 58 2.52 13.20 -5.83
CA GLN A 58 2.41 13.18 -7.28
C GLN A 58 3.54 12.38 -7.96
N ARG A 59 4.62 12.06 -7.22
CA ARG A 59 5.73 11.27 -7.76
C ARG A 59 5.30 9.79 -7.87
N CYS A 60 5.38 9.24 -9.08
CA CYS A 60 5.20 7.82 -9.31
C CYS A 60 6.25 7.00 -8.55
N VAL A 61 5.80 5.93 -7.89
CA VAL A 61 6.65 4.99 -7.15
C VAL A 61 6.49 3.58 -7.70
N TYR A 62 7.57 2.80 -7.70
CA TYR A 62 7.50 1.38 -8.02
C TYR A 62 6.74 0.64 -6.91
N PRO A 63 5.62 -0.04 -7.21
CA PRO A 63 4.75 -0.63 -6.17
C PRO A 63 5.36 -1.85 -5.46
N ALA A 64 6.43 -2.43 -6.01
CA ALA A 64 7.06 -3.64 -5.50
C ALA A 64 6.02 -4.74 -5.20
N SER A 65 6.16 -5.46 -4.07
CA SER A 65 5.28 -6.58 -3.71
C SER A 65 3.81 -6.20 -3.47
N VAL A 66 3.43 -4.92 -3.41
CA VAL A 66 2.02 -4.50 -3.26
C VAL A 66 1.17 -5.01 -4.43
N VAL A 67 1.76 -5.18 -5.62
CA VAL A 67 1.07 -5.71 -6.80
C VAL A 67 0.47 -7.10 -6.56
N LYS A 68 1.03 -7.89 -5.63
CA LYS A 68 0.55 -9.24 -5.29
C LYS A 68 -0.89 -9.28 -4.81
N LEU A 69 -1.38 -8.18 -4.22
CA LEU A 69 -2.80 -8.04 -3.86
C LEU A 69 -3.70 -8.08 -5.10
N VAL A 70 -3.25 -7.55 -6.24
CA VAL A 70 -3.99 -7.60 -7.50
C VAL A 70 -4.08 -9.03 -8.01
N TYR A 71 -2.99 -9.80 -7.90
CA TYR A 71 -2.98 -11.22 -8.24
C TYR A 71 -3.93 -12.03 -7.35
N ALA A 72 -3.90 -11.81 -6.02
CA ALA A 72 -4.82 -12.49 -5.11
C ALA A 72 -6.29 -12.17 -5.43
N VAL A 73 -6.63 -10.90 -5.70
CA VAL A 73 -7.99 -10.52 -6.13
C VAL A 73 -8.37 -11.19 -7.46
N ALA A 74 -7.45 -11.28 -8.41
CA ALA A 74 -7.71 -11.97 -9.68
C ALA A 74 -7.98 -13.47 -9.47
N VAL A 75 -7.18 -14.13 -8.64
CA VAL A 75 -7.34 -15.55 -8.29
C VAL A 75 -8.69 -15.79 -7.62
N GLU A 76 -9.05 -15.00 -6.60
CA GLU A 76 -10.37 -15.05 -5.94
C GLU A 76 -11.51 -14.92 -6.96
N ARG A 77 -11.40 -13.95 -7.89
CA ARG A 77 -12.40 -13.76 -8.95
C ARG A 77 -12.48 -14.92 -9.94
N TRP A 78 -11.36 -15.58 -10.23
CA TRP A 78 -11.33 -16.72 -11.12
C TRP A 78 -11.86 -17.99 -10.46
N MET A 79 -11.57 -18.21 -9.17
CA MET A 79 -12.16 -19.29 -8.37
C MET A 79 -13.68 -19.15 -8.27
N GLN A 80 -14.18 -17.95 -7.97
CA GLN A 80 -15.64 -17.65 -7.92
C GLN A 80 -16.37 -17.90 -9.25
N ARG A 81 -15.64 -17.98 -10.37
CA ARG A 81 -16.18 -18.18 -11.72
C ARG A 81 -15.84 -19.55 -12.29
N ASP A 82 -15.30 -20.46 -11.48
CA ASP A 82 -14.84 -21.79 -11.89
C ASP A 82 -13.85 -21.78 -13.07
N LEU A 83 -13.03 -20.72 -13.17
CA LEU A 83 -12.02 -20.59 -14.23
C LEU A 83 -10.69 -21.27 -13.88
N ILE A 84 -10.45 -21.51 -12.59
CA ILE A 84 -9.29 -22.23 -12.05
C ILE A 84 -9.73 -23.13 -10.90
N PRO A 85 -9.12 -24.31 -10.73
CA PRO A 85 -9.45 -25.21 -9.63
C PRO A 85 -8.86 -24.71 -8.31
N ASP A 86 -9.61 -24.90 -7.22
CA ASP A 86 -9.11 -24.71 -5.87
C ASP A 86 -8.23 -25.90 -5.45
N SER A 87 -6.98 -25.87 -5.89
CA SER A 87 -6.01 -26.94 -5.62
C SER A 87 -5.12 -26.62 -4.42
N ASP A 88 -4.62 -27.67 -3.76
CA ASP A 88 -3.66 -27.54 -2.65
C ASP A 88 -2.44 -26.69 -3.03
N GLU A 89 -1.97 -26.82 -4.27
CA GLU A 89 -0.85 -26.08 -4.81
C GLU A 89 -1.18 -24.60 -5.01
N LEU A 90 -2.36 -24.27 -5.54
CA LEU A 90 -2.82 -22.87 -5.63
C LEU A 90 -2.91 -22.24 -4.24
N GLN A 91 -3.48 -22.96 -3.28
CA GLN A 91 -3.60 -22.52 -1.90
C GLN A 91 -2.24 -22.32 -1.23
N ARG A 92 -1.26 -23.19 -1.48
CA ARG A 92 0.13 -23.01 -1.04
C ARG A 92 0.74 -21.76 -1.67
N ALA A 93 0.66 -21.62 -3.00
CA ALA A 93 1.23 -20.49 -3.73
C ALA A 93 0.65 -19.15 -3.27
N LEU A 94 -0.66 -19.05 -3.01
CA LEU A 94 -1.30 -17.85 -2.47
C LEU A 94 -0.81 -17.50 -1.06
N ARG A 95 -0.68 -18.51 -0.18
CA ARG A 95 -0.13 -18.31 1.17
C ARG A 95 1.30 -17.80 1.12
N ASP A 96 2.15 -18.41 0.30
CA ASP A 96 3.55 -18.00 0.18
C ASP A 96 3.66 -16.59 -0.45
N MET A 97 2.79 -16.27 -1.43
CA MET A 97 2.77 -14.96 -2.09
C MET A 97 2.31 -13.83 -1.15
N ILE A 98 1.24 -14.05 -0.39
CA ILE A 98 0.61 -13.00 0.44
C ILE A 98 1.19 -12.97 1.85
N GLY A 99 1.42 -14.14 2.45
CA GLY A 99 1.99 -14.26 3.80
C GLY A 99 3.49 -13.97 3.82
N ASP A 100 4.25 -14.62 2.95
CA ASP A 100 5.72 -14.54 2.95
C ASP A 100 6.27 -13.55 1.91
N SER A 101 5.40 -12.86 1.16
CA SER A 101 5.79 -11.99 0.06
C SER A 101 6.69 -12.71 -0.95
N SER A 102 6.51 -14.02 -1.16
CA SER A 102 7.28 -14.80 -2.13
C SER A 102 7.05 -14.29 -3.56
N ASN A 103 8.10 -14.33 -4.38
CA ASN A 103 8.02 -14.01 -5.81
C ASN A 103 7.80 -15.25 -6.68
N ASP A 104 7.92 -16.45 -6.12
CA ASP A 104 7.84 -17.72 -6.85
C ASP A 104 6.46 -17.89 -7.53
N ALA A 105 5.40 -17.54 -6.79
CA ALA A 105 4.02 -17.55 -7.29
C ALA A 105 3.69 -16.40 -8.26
N THR A 106 4.61 -15.45 -8.48
CA THR A 106 4.44 -14.31 -9.39
C THR A 106 5.33 -14.39 -10.63
N GLY A 107 6.14 -15.44 -10.75
CA GLY A 107 7.10 -15.66 -11.84
C GLY A 107 6.51 -16.20 -13.12
#